data_AF-A0A9X8VDE3-F1
#
_entry.id   AF-A0A9X8VDE3-F1
#
_cell.length_a   1.000
_cell.length_b   1.000
_cell.length_c   1.000
_cell.angle_alpha   90.00
_cell.angle_beta   90.00
_cell.angle_gamma   90.00
#
_symmetry.space_group_name_H-M   'P 1'
#
loop_
_entity.id
_entity.type
_entity.pdbx_description
1 polymer ?
#
loop_
_entity_poly.entity_id
_entity_poly.type
_entity_poly.pdbx_seq_one_letter_code
_entity_poly.pdbx_strand_id
1 'polypeptide(L)'
;GLVEFLAYNLPLPVSLTRWPLYVVIGLVQFAVYYLVFKTLVLKLNLKTPGREDDQDVKLYSKQDYRNRKNTPDEPSGIIIRALGGKENIISVDNCFTRLRVELKDM
;
A
#
# COMPACT_ATOMS: atom_id res chain seq x y z
N GLY A 1 22.84 -1.04 6.40
CA GLY A 1 22.02 0.00 5.75
C GLY A 1 22.89 0.99 4.99
N LEU A 2 22.27 2.01 4.36
CA LEU A 2 22.98 3.07 3.62
C LEU A 2 23.97 3.84 4.51
N VAL A 3 23.60 4.05 5.78
CA VAL A 3 24.43 4.76 6.76
C VAL A 3 25.72 3.99 7.04
N GLU A 4 25.66 2.68 7.28
CA GLU A 4 26.86 1.86 7.48
C GLU A 4 27.71 1.77 6.21
N PHE A 5 27.08 1.69 5.03
CA PHE A 5 27.82 1.70 3.76
C PHE A 5 28.67 2.96 3.61
N LEU A 6 28.10 4.14 3.89
CA LEU A 6 28.82 5.41 3.81
C LEU A 6 29.92 5.51 4.88
N ALA A 7 29.62 5.12 6.11
CA ALA A 7 30.57 5.19 7.22
C ALA A 7 31.83 4.34 6.98
N TYR A 8 31.70 3.17 6.34
CA TYR A 8 32.85 2.30 6.07
C TYR A 8 33.58 2.59 4.76
N ASN A 9 32.89 3.05 3.71
CA ASN A 9 33.48 3.15 2.38
C ASN A 9 33.99 4.55 2.00
N LEU A 10 33.44 5.61 2.60
CA LEU A 10 33.84 6.99 2.30
C LEU A 10 35.18 7.42 2.92
N PRO A 11 35.54 7.05 4.17
CA PRO A 11 36.82 7.46 4.76
C PRO A 11 38.01 6.61 4.28
N LEU A 12 37.77 5.47 3.64
CA LEU A 12 38.82 4.58 3.12
C LEU A 12 39.11 4.84 1.64
N PRO A 13 40.37 4.72 1.19
CA PRO A 13 40.71 4.94 -0.20
C PRO A 13 40.05 3.89 -1.11
N VAL A 14 39.59 4.35 -2.28
CA VAL A 14 38.80 3.57 -3.25
C VAL A 14 39.53 2.31 -3.74
N SER A 15 40.87 2.30 -3.72
CA SER A 15 41.69 1.15 -4.09
C SER A 15 41.50 -0.08 -3.18
N LEU A 16 41.18 0.15 -1.89
CA LEU A 16 40.98 -0.90 -0.89
C LEU A 16 39.52 -1.39 -0.86
N THR A 17 38.56 -0.48 -0.97
CA THR A 17 37.13 -0.79 -0.81
C THR A 17 36.42 -1.12 -2.12
N ARG A 18 36.91 -0.59 -3.26
CA ARG A 18 36.30 -0.72 -4.60
C ARG A 18 34.81 -0.39 -4.62
N TRP A 19 34.36 0.46 -3.70
CA TRP A 19 32.95 0.73 -3.47
C TRP A 19 32.18 1.30 -4.67
N PRO A 20 32.79 2.08 -5.61
CA PRO A 20 32.08 2.55 -6.78
C PRO A 20 31.60 1.40 -7.69
N LEU A 21 32.33 0.27 -7.73
CA LEU A 21 31.93 -0.90 -8.50
C LEU A 21 30.63 -1.50 -7.96
N TYR A 22 30.46 -1.56 -6.64
CA TYR A 22 29.22 -2.04 -6.03
C TYR A 22 28.02 -1.14 -6.36
N VAL A 23 28.24 0.18 -6.46
CA VAL A 23 27.20 1.11 -6.89
C VAL A 23 26.80 0.85 -8.35
N VAL A 24 27.77 0.66 -9.25
CA VAL A 24 27.50 0.32 -10.66
C VAL A 24 26.74 -0.99 -10.77
N ILE A 25 27.16 -2.03 -10.05
CA ILE A 25 26.45 -3.31 -10.01
C ILE A 25 25.03 -3.14 -9.47
N GLY A 26 24.85 -2.35 -8.40
CA GLY A 26 23.53 -2.04 -7.84
C GLY A 26 22.61 -1.34 -8.84
N LEU A 27 23.13 -0.39 -9.63
CA LEU A 27 22.38 0.28 -10.70
C LEU A 27 21.99 -0.68 -11.81
N VAL A 28 22.90 -1.56 -12.25
CA VAL A 28 22.59 -2.60 -13.24
C VAL A 28 21.52 -3.55 -12.71
N GLN A 29 21.65 -3.99 -11.46
CA GLN A 29 20.68 -4.86 -10.81
C GLN A 29 19.29 -4.22 -10.71
N PHE A 30 19.22 -2.93 -10.36
CA PHE A 30 17.98 -2.17 -10.33
C PHE A 30 17.30 -2.15 -11.71
N ALA A 31 18.06 -1.86 -12.76
CA ALA A 31 17.53 -1.85 -14.12
C ALA A 31 17.02 -3.23 -14.56
N VAL A 32 17.79 -4.29 -14.29
CA VAL A 32 17.42 -5.67 -14.59
C VAL A 32 16.14 -6.06 -13.85
N TYR A 33 16.07 -5.82 -12.54
CA TYR A 33 14.87 -6.10 -11.77
C TYR A 33 13.66 -5.33 -12.28
N TYR A 34 13.78 -4.02 -12.53
CA TYR A 34 12.67 -3.25 -13.07
C TYR A 34 12.14 -3.87 -14.38
N LEU A 35 13.02 -4.24 -15.30
CA LEU A 35 12.62 -4.79 -16.59
C LEU A 35 12.01 -6.20 -16.45
N VAL A 36 12.60 -7.06 -15.62
CA VAL A 36 12.08 -8.42 -15.36
C VAL A 36 10.71 -8.34 -14.68
N PHE A 37 10.58 -7.59 -13.57
CA PHE A 37 9.30 -7.45 -12.89
C PHE A 37 8.26 -6.79 -13.78
N LYS A 38 8.59 -5.73 -14.53
CA LYS A 38 7.66 -5.09 -15.47
C LYS A 38 7.16 -6.07 -16.53
N THR A 39 8.05 -6.83 -17.14
CA THR A 39 7.68 -7.79 -18.19
C THR A 39 6.81 -8.93 -17.63
N LEU A 40 7.11 -9.44 -16.44
CA LEU A 40 6.29 -10.43 -15.76
C LEU A 40 4.91 -9.88 -15.39
N VAL A 41 4.85 -8.70 -14.77
CA VAL A 41 3.57 -8.06 -14.37
C VAL A 41 2.67 -7.82 -15.58
N LEU A 42 3.23 -7.36 -16.70
CA LEU A 42 2.44 -7.08 -17.91
C LEU A 42 2.03 -8.35 -18.66
N LYS A 43 2.94 -9.33 -18.83
CA LYS A 43 2.63 -10.56 -19.60
C LYS A 43 1.77 -11.56 -18.85
N LEU A 44 1.98 -11.71 -17.55
CA LEU A 44 1.23 -12.65 -16.72
C LEU A 44 0.03 -12.00 -16.01
N ASN A 45 -0.18 -10.71 -16.26
CA ASN A 45 -1.22 -9.88 -15.65
C ASN A 45 -1.27 -10.06 -14.12
N LEU A 46 -0.10 -9.97 -13.47
CA LEU A 46 0.00 -10.16 -12.03
C LEU A 46 -0.74 -9.04 -11.30
N LYS A 47 -1.60 -9.42 -10.34
CA LYS A 47 -2.35 -8.51 -9.47
C LYS A 47 -1.43 -7.94 -8.38
N THR A 48 -0.52 -7.05 -8.77
CA THR A 48 0.26 -6.25 -7.82
C THR A 48 -0.65 -5.22 -7.14
N PRO A 49 -0.33 -4.73 -5.93
CA PRO A 49 -1.12 -3.67 -5.28
C PRO A 49 -1.38 -2.49 -6.24
N GLY A 50 -2.65 -2.14 -6.45
CA GLY A 50 -3.08 -1.10 -7.42
C GLY A 50 -3.34 -1.59 -8.85
N ARG A 51 -3.13 -2.89 -9.14
CA ARG A 51 -3.52 -3.59 -10.38
C ARG A 51 -4.54 -4.71 -10.11
N GLU A 52 -5.24 -4.60 -8.98
CA GLU A 52 -6.41 -5.42 -8.68
C GLU A 52 -7.61 -4.84 -9.45
N ASP A 53 -8.50 -5.71 -9.96
CA ASP A 53 -9.75 -5.31 -10.64
C ASP A 53 -10.79 -4.78 -9.65
N ASP A 54 -10.35 -4.01 -8.65
CA ASP A 54 -11.21 -3.48 -7.62
C ASP A 54 -11.96 -2.28 -8.19
N GLN A 55 -13.25 -2.50 -8.46
CA GLN A 55 -14.22 -1.45 -8.76
C GLN A 55 -14.41 -0.45 -7.59
N ASP A 56 -13.72 -0.67 -6.46
CA ASP A 56 -13.85 0.08 -5.21
C ASP A 56 -12.80 1.16 -4.96
N VAL A 57 -11.71 1.24 -5.75
CA VAL A 57 -10.81 2.42 -5.69
C VAL A 57 -11.33 3.53 -6.59
N LYS A 58 -12.58 3.95 -6.35
CA LYS A 58 -13.05 5.22 -6.88
C LYS A 58 -12.49 6.32 -5.98
N LEU A 59 -11.69 7.20 -6.57
CA LEU A 59 -11.34 8.48 -5.95
C LEU A 59 -12.63 9.30 -5.81
N TYR A 60 -13.36 9.09 -4.71
CA TYR A 60 -14.56 9.85 -4.44
C TYR A 60 -14.18 11.31 -4.18
N SER A 61 -14.66 12.21 -5.02
CA SER A 61 -14.57 13.64 -4.73
C SER A 61 -15.45 13.95 -3.51
N LYS A 62 -15.09 14.99 -2.74
CA LYS A 62 -15.95 15.50 -1.64
C LYS A 62 -17.38 15.80 -2.14
N GLN A 63 -17.54 16.13 -3.42
CA GLN A 63 -18.84 16.37 -4.04
C GLN A 63 -19.65 15.09 -4.26
N ASP A 64 -19.01 13.98 -4.63
CA ASP A 64 -19.68 12.68 -4.79
C ASP A 64 -20.19 12.12 -3.46
N TYR A 65 -19.43 12.35 -2.38
CA TYR A 65 -19.81 11.95 -1.02
C TYR A 65 -21.07 12.69 -0.54
N ARG A 66 -21.19 13.99 -0.86
CA ARG A 66 -22.38 14.78 -0.48
C ARG A 66 -23.64 14.35 -1.23
N ASN A 67 -23.49 13.89 -2.47
CA ASN A 67 -24.62 13.43 -3.29
C ASN A 67 -25.13 12.03 -2.90
N ARG A 68 -24.28 11.16 -2.34
CA ARG A 68 -24.65 9.80 -1.88
C ARG A 68 -25.23 9.70 -0.49
N LYS A 69 -25.32 10.82 0.25
CA LYS A 69 -25.69 10.83 1.66
C LYS A 69 -27.11 10.28 1.98
N ASN A 70 -27.89 9.87 0.97
CA ASN A 70 -29.28 9.46 1.11
C ASN A 70 -29.63 8.10 0.46
N THR A 71 -28.67 7.27 0.04
CA THR A 71 -28.99 5.92 -0.49
C THR A 71 -28.82 4.86 0.60
N PRO A 72 -29.91 4.19 1.06
CA PRO A 72 -29.87 3.22 2.15
C PRO A 72 -29.22 1.87 1.81
N ASP A 73 -28.93 1.61 0.53
CA ASP A 73 -28.50 0.32 0.01
C ASP A 73 -26.98 0.16 -0.10
N GLU A 74 -26.20 1.04 0.53
CA GLU A 74 -24.75 0.83 0.60
C GLU A 74 -24.40 -0.31 1.58
N PRO A 75 -23.41 -1.17 1.25
CA PRO A 75 -22.99 -2.28 2.11
C PRO A 75 -22.60 -1.83 3.53
N SER A 76 -22.13 -0.58 3.67
CA SER A 76 -21.88 0.08 4.95
C SER A 76 -23.13 0.18 5.85
N GLY A 77 -24.30 0.46 5.28
CA GLY A 77 -25.56 0.56 6.02
C GLY A 77 -26.02 -0.77 6.59
N ILE A 78 -25.82 -1.86 5.84
CA ILE A 78 -26.13 -3.23 6.29
C ILE A 78 -25.21 -3.62 7.44
N ILE A 79 -23.90 -3.34 7.32
CA ILE A 79 -22.90 -3.65 8.35
C ILE A 79 -23.20 -2.88 9.65
N ILE A 80 -23.54 -1.59 9.56
CA ILE A 80 -23.88 -0.77 10.73
C ILE A 80 -25.12 -1.31 11.45
N ARG A 81 -26.16 -1.73 10.71
CA ARG A 81 -27.35 -2.35 11.31
C ARG A 81 -27.03 -3.69 11.96
N ALA A 82 -26.21 -4.52 11.32
CA ALA A 82 -25.78 -5.80 11.86
C ALA A 82 -24.95 -5.65 13.15
N LEU A 83 -24.23 -4.55 13.31
CA LEU A 83 -23.45 -4.22 14.51
C LEU A 83 -24.28 -3.56 15.63
N GLY A 84 -25.61 -3.52 15.52
CA GLY A 84 -26.49 -2.96 16.57
C GLY A 84 -26.78 -1.46 16.41
N GLY A 85 -26.50 -0.88 15.24
CA GLY A 85 -26.76 0.52 14.95
C GLY A 85 -25.56 1.43 15.21
N LYS A 86 -25.65 2.68 14.76
CA LYS A 86 -24.54 3.65 14.83
C LYS A 86 -24.18 3.96 16.29
N GLU A 87 -25.19 3.99 17.15
CA GLU A 87 -25.09 4.21 18.59
C GLU A 87 -24.35 3.10 19.34
N ASN A 88 -24.22 1.90 18.77
CA ASN A 88 -23.46 0.81 19.39
C ASN A 88 -21.96 0.85 19.05
N ILE A 89 -21.56 1.63 18.04
CA ILE A 89 -20.17 1.69 17.55
C ILE A 89 -19.42 2.82 18.25
N ILE A 90 -18.37 2.48 19.01
CA ILE A 90 -17.50 3.44 19.71
C ILE A 90 -16.42 3.95 18.75
N SER A 91 -15.71 3.05 18.10
CA SER A 91 -14.61 3.37 17.18
C SER A 91 -14.48 2.33 16.08
N VAL A 92 -13.97 2.75 14.93
CA VAL A 92 -13.69 1.88 13.77
C VAL A 92 -12.31 2.20 13.25
N ASP A 93 -11.43 1.20 13.27
CA ASP A 93 -10.07 1.28 12.74
C ASP A 93 -9.87 0.23 11.64
N ASN A 94 -9.02 0.51 10.65
CA ASN A 94 -8.71 -0.46 9.61
C ASN A 94 -7.20 -0.62 9.38
N CYS A 95 -6.82 -1.84 9.02
CA CYS A 95 -5.53 -2.22 8.43
C CYS A 95 -5.77 -2.70 6.99
N PHE A 96 -4.73 -3.20 6.30
CA PHE A 96 -4.83 -3.63 4.90
C PHE A 96 -5.92 -4.72 4.66
N THR A 97 -6.07 -5.68 5.58
CA THR A 97 -7.05 -6.79 5.41
C THR A 97 -8.02 -6.93 6.58
N ARG A 98 -7.97 -6.04 7.57
CA ARG A 98 -8.75 -6.18 8.81
C ARG A 98 -9.42 -4.87 9.16
N LEU A 99 -10.73 -4.93 9.42
CA LEU A 99 -11.51 -3.88 10.04
C LEU A 99 -11.70 -4.25 11.52
N ARG A 100 -11.34 -3.35 12.43
CA ARG A 100 -11.54 -3.49 13.88
C ARG A 100 -12.64 -2.52 14.29
N VAL A 101 -13.61 -3.03 15.04
CA VAL A 101 -14.75 -2.25 15.53
C VAL A 101 -14.82 -2.43 17.03
N GLU A 102 -14.86 -1.32 17.77
CA GLU A 102 -15.14 -1.32 19.20
C GLU A 102 -16.61 -1.04 19.41
N LEU A 103 -17.29 -1.91 20.15
CA LEU A 103 -18.73 -1.82 20.43
C LEU A 103 -18.98 -1.51 21.90
N LYS A 104 -20.09 -0.84 22.18
CA LYS A 104 -20.55 -0.57 23.53
C LYS A 104 -21.16 -1.81 24.17
N ASP A 105 -21.89 -2.60 23.39
CA ASP A 105 -22.50 -3.87 23.80
C ASP A 105 -22.29 -4.94 22.71
N MET A 106 -22.02 -6.18 23.14
CA MET A 106 -21.72 -7.33 22.26
C MET A 106 -22.94 -8.19 21.97
#